data_AF-A0A7W6JB38-F1
#
_entry.id   AF-A0A7W6JB38-F1
#
_cell.length_a   1.000
_cell.length_b   1.000
_cell.length_c   1.000
_cell.angle_alpha   90.00
_cell.angle_beta   90.00
_cell.angle_gamma   90.00
#
_symmetry.space_group_name_H-M   'P 1'
#
loop_
_entity.id
_entity.type
_entity.pdbx_description
1 polymer ?
#
loop_
_entity_poly.entity_id
_entity_poly.type
_entity_poly.pdbx_seq_one_letter_code
_entity_poly.pdbx_strand_id
1 'polypeptide(L)'
;MTSSPIRAAVSVARSALGVALGLGLAAAIAFQPAQAFARTLAPASAPVVQPAPVGGSGPALWVIRDEDSTIYLFGTVHVLRPTTLWRWARVEQAFDSADQVWLEISNPEDQAAIIPLVQQYGLSPDRPLSSLLTEAENAELGEAAAAIGMPSAQMDVFRPGWRV
;
A
#
# COMPACT_ATOMS: atom_id res chain seq x y z
N MET A 1 -67.75 -18.81 54.76
CA MET A 1 -66.64 -19.33 53.94
C MET A 1 -65.50 -18.35 54.02
N THR A 2 -64.39 -18.83 54.62
CA THR A 2 -63.00 -18.30 54.65
C THR A 2 -62.83 -16.83 55.05
N SER A 3 -62.74 -16.50 56.34
CA SER A 3 -61.50 -16.41 57.17
C SER A 3 -60.51 -15.37 56.64
N SER A 4 -60.48 -14.12 57.14
CA SER A 4 -59.81 -13.62 58.37
C SER A 4 -58.31 -13.31 58.21
N PRO A 5 -57.76 -12.36 59.01
CA PRO A 5 -57.15 -11.15 58.49
C PRO A 5 -55.78 -10.89 59.18
N ILE A 6 -55.40 -9.61 59.33
CA ILE A 6 -54.80 -9.05 60.55
C ILE A 6 -53.26 -9.00 60.67
N ARG A 7 -52.80 -7.74 60.76
CA ARG A 7 -51.81 -7.18 61.73
C ARG A 7 -50.37 -7.70 61.61
N ALA A 8 -49.34 -7.02 62.08
CA ALA A 8 -49.06 -5.68 62.56
C ALA A 8 -47.54 -5.66 62.81
N ALA A 9 -46.96 -4.46 62.76
CA ALA A 9 -45.86 -4.04 63.63
C ALA A 9 -44.77 -5.08 63.97
N VAL A 10 -43.70 -5.11 63.19
CA VAL A 10 -42.43 -5.73 63.60
C VAL A 10 -41.58 -4.66 64.27
N SER A 11 -41.66 -4.62 65.60
CA SER A 11 -40.62 -4.08 66.48
C SER A 11 -40.28 -5.17 67.49
N VAL A 12 -39.57 -6.19 67.02
CA VAL A 12 -38.89 -7.20 67.85
C VAL A 12 -37.56 -7.43 67.14
N ALA A 13 -36.55 -6.67 67.54
CA ALA A 13 -35.56 -7.11 68.51
C ALA A 13 -34.37 -7.77 67.81
N ARG A 14 -33.26 -7.02 67.82
CA ARG A 14 -31.91 -7.45 68.18
C ARG A 14 -31.60 -8.94 67.98
N SER A 15 -30.51 -9.18 67.27
CA SER A 15 -29.68 -10.40 67.27
C SER A 15 -29.85 -11.35 66.08
N ALA A 16 -29.77 -10.80 64.86
CA ALA A 16 -29.23 -11.54 63.71
C ALA A 16 -28.29 -10.67 62.84
N LEU A 17 -27.88 -9.51 63.37
CA LEU A 17 -27.00 -8.53 62.73
C LEU A 17 -25.53 -8.86 63.05
N GLY A 18 -25.08 -10.07 62.72
CA GLY A 18 -23.71 -10.50 63.04
C GLY A 18 -23.15 -11.68 62.26
N VAL A 19 -23.99 -12.55 61.68
CA VAL A 19 -23.48 -13.78 61.00
C VAL A 19 -23.72 -13.78 59.48
N ALA A 20 -24.66 -12.99 58.94
CA ALA A 20 -24.85 -12.89 57.49
C ALA A 20 -23.85 -11.95 56.78
N LEU A 21 -23.12 -11.10 57.52
CA LEU A 21 -22.04 -10.26 56.95
C LEU A 21 -20.66 -10.93 56.95
N GLY A 22 -20.50 -12.09 57.61
CA GLY A 22 -19.22 -12.81 57.69
C GLY A 22 -18.99 -13.87 56.61
N LEU A 23 -20.04 -14.33 55.92
CA LEU A 23 -19.94 -15.39 54.89
C LEU A 23 -20.14 -14.88 53.44
N GLY A 24 -20.44 -13.59 53.25
CA GLY A 24 -20.39 -12.95 51.94
C GLY A 24 -19.02 -12.38 51.57
N LEU A 25 -18.15 -12.15 52.57
CA LEU A 25 -16.86 -11.47 52.38
C LEU A 25 -15.65 -12.44 52.23
N ALA A 26 -15.90 -13.74 52.13
CA ALA A 26 -14.86 -14.77 51.94
C ALA A 26 -14.97 -15.51 50.59
N ALA A 27 -15.90 -15.12 49.71
CA ALA A 27 -16.10 -15.74 48.39
C ALA A 27 -15.87 -14.80 47.20
N ALA A 28 -15.08 -13.73 47.39
CA ALA A 28 -14.72 -12.79 46.32
C ALA A 28 -13.20 -12.52 46.22
N ILE A 29 -12.35 -13.36 46.83
CA ILE A 29 -10.87 -13.22 46.77
C ILE A 29 -10.23 -14.25 45.83
N ALA A 30 -10.97 -15.18 45.25
CA ALA A 30 -10.40 -16.28 44.45
C ALA A 30 -10.32 -16.04 42.93
N PHE A 31 -10.69 -14.86 42.42
CA PHE A 31 -10.51 -14.52 40.99
C PHE A 31 -10.21 -13.03 40.82
N GLN A 32 -8.98 -12.63 41.16
CA GLN A 32 -8.37 -11.44 40.57
C GLN A 32 -7.57 -11.93 39.36
N PRO A 33 -8.00 -11.69 38.11
CA PRO A 33 -7.09 -11.89 36.99
C PRO A 33 -5.91 -10.95 37.22
N ALA A 34 -4.70 -11.51 37.35
CA ALA A 34 -3.49 -10.71 37.39
C ALA A 34 -3.52 -9.80 36.17
N GLN A 35 -3.70 -8.49 36.38
CA GLN A 35 -3.53 -7.51 35.31
C GLN A 35 -2.03 -7.47 35.03
N ALA A 36 -1.59 -8.38 34.14
CA ALA A 36 -0.32 -8.25 33.48
C ALA A 36 -0.42 -6.97 32.64
N PHE A 37 0.10 -5.87 33.19
CA PHE A 37 0.41 -4.70 32.38
C PHE A 37 1.45 -5.15 31.36
N ALA A 38 0.98 -5.50 30.15
CA ALA A 38 1.85 -5.63 29.00
C ALA A 38 2.49 -4.25 28.81
N ARG A 39 3.74 -4.11 29.25
CA ARG A 39 4.55 -2.93 28.97
C ARG A 39 4.83 -2.97 27.47
N THR A 40 4.05 -2.24 26.68
CA THR A 40 4.34 -2.03 25.28
C THR A 40 5.71 -1.38 25.21
N LEU A 41 6.71 -2.13 24.75
CA LEU A 41 8.00 -1.55 24.38
C LEU A 41 7.70 -0.55 23.27
N ALA A 42 8.05 0.72 23.49
CA ALA A 42 8.02 1.70 22.42
C ALA A 42 8.85 1.14 21.25
N PRO A 43 8.35 1.19 20.00
CA PRO A 43 9.13 0.72 18.87
C PRO A 43 10.45 1.48 18.86
N ALA A 44 11.56 0.75 18.84
CA ALA A 44 12.87 1.35 18.63
C ALA A 44 12.80 2.13 17.31
N SER A 45 13.07 3.43 17.36
CA SER A 45 13.16 4.26 16.17
C SER A 45 14.26 3.68 15.29
N ALA A 46 13.89 3.03 14.18
CA ALA A 46 14.86 2.62 13.18
C ALA A 46 15.63 3.88 12.73
N PRO A 47 16.96 3.81 12.56
CA PRO A 47 17.70 4.93 12.03
C PRO A 47 17.08 5.33 10.69
N VAL A 48 16.61 6.57 10.61
CA VAL A 48 16.18 7.17 9.35
C VAL A 48 17.43 7.30 8.51
N VAL A 49 17.63 6.35 7.59
CA VAL A 49 18.63 6.49 6.53
C VAL A 49 18.15 7.66 5.69
N GLN A 50 18.75 8.83 5.89
CA GLN A 50 18.51 9.97 5.02
C GLN A 50 19.02 9.59 3.62
N PRO A 51 18.17 9.62 2.58
CA PRO A 51 18.64 9.38 1.23
C PRO A 51 19.72 10.42 0.91
N ALA A 52 20.81 9.97 0.29
CA ALA A 52 21.84 10.86 -0.22
C ALA A 52 21.20 11.94 -1.12
N PRO A 53 21.73 13.18 -1.15
CA PRO A 53 21.18 14.23 -2.01
C PRO A 53 21.21 13.74 -3.45
N VAL A 54 20.02 13.57 -4.03
CA VAL A 54 19.89 13.14 -5.41
C VAL A 54 20.13 14.38 -6.27
N GLY A 55 21.34 14.54 -6.79
CA GLY A 55 21.63 15.59 -7.76
C GLY A 55 20.82 15.38 -9.04
N GLY A 56 20.09 16.42 -9.50
CA GLY A 56 19.29 16.37 -10.73
C GLY A 56 18.09 17.33 -10.69
N SER A 57 17.36 17.44 -11.80
CA SER A 57 16.11 18.22 -11.92
C SER A 57 14.83 17.38 -11.76
N GLY A 58 14.96 16.14 -11.29
CA GLY A 58 13.87 15.17 -11.26
C GLY A 58 13.41 14.67 -12.63
N PRO A 59 12.42 13.75 -12.66
CA PRO A 59 11.97 13.12 -13.89
C PRO A 59 11.32 14.13 -14.85
N ALA A 60 11.40 13.86 -16.16
CA ALA A 60 10.77 14.72 -17.16
C ALA A 60 9.26 14.84 -16.91
N LEU A 61 8.76 16.07 -17.00
CA LEU A 61 7.34 16.39 -16.92
C LEU A 61 7.06 17.33 -18.09
N TRP A 62 6.26 16.86 -19.04
CA TRP A 62 5.89 17.64 -20.22
C TRP A 62 4.63 18.43 -19.90
N VAL A 63 4.57 19.67 -20.38
CA VAL A 63 3.44 20.57 -20.12
C VAL A 63 2.92 21.08 -21.45
N ILE A 64 1.64 20.84 -21.71
CA ILE A 64 0.90 21.39 -22.83
C ILE A 64 -0.13 22.35 -22.25
N ARG A 65 -0.20 23.58 -22.76
CA ARG A 65 -1.08 24.63 -22.25
C ARG A 65 -1.80 25.31 -23.40
N ASP A 66 -3.04 25.70 -23.16
CA ASP A 66 -3.77 26.67 -23.97
C ASP A 66 -4.38 27.76 -23.05
N GLU A 67 -5.45 28.42 -23.49
CA GLU A 67 -6.07 29.54 -22.76
C GLU A 67 -6.68 29.13 -21.41
N ASP A 68 -7.22 27.92 -21.30
CA ASP A 68 -7.98 27.47 -20.13
C ASP A 68 -7.60 26.07 -19.61
N SER A 69 -6.72 25.37 -20.34
CA SER A 69 -6.37 23.99 -20.07
C SER A 69 -4.86 23.83 -19.88
N THR A 70 -4.48 22.92 -18.97
CA THR A 70 -3.10 22.49 -18.79
C THR A 70 -3.07 20.97 -18.70
N ILE A 71 -2.36 20.34 -19.63
CA ILE A 71 -2.12 18.90 -19.63
C ILE A 71 -0.68 18.66 -19.19
N TYR A 72 -0.53 17.89 -18.12
CA TYR A 72 0.76 17.36 -17.69
C TYR A 72 0.88 15.92 -18.19
N LEU A 73 1.93 15.64 -18.98
CA LEU A 73 2.28 14.27 -19.37
C LEU A 73 3.50 13.81 -18.57
N PHE A 74 3.26 12.81 -17.73
CA PHE A 74 4.26 12.19 -16.87
C PHE A 74 4.40 10.71 -17.23
N GLY A 75 5.60 10.31 -17.66
CA GLY A 75 5.88 8.92 -18.00
C GLY A 75 5.92 8.04 -16.76
N THR A 76 5.26 6.89 -16.81
CA THR A 76 5.33 5.87 -15.76
C THR A 76 6.57 4.99 -15.96
N VAL A 77 7.12 4.48 -14.84
CA VAL A 77 8.13 3.43 -14.85
C VAL A 77 7.61 2.31 -13.98
N HIS A 78 7.16 1.21 -14.59
CA HIS A 78 6.55 0.09 -13.86
C HIS A 78 7.51 -0.64 -12.92
N VAL A 79 8.82 -0.55 -13.18
CA VAL A 79 9.87 -1.11 -12.32
C VAL A 79 10.90 -0.02 -12.02
N LEU A 80 10.66 0.72 -10.94
CA LEU A 80 11.56 1.77 -10.50
C LEU A 80 12.60 1.20 -9.52
N ARG A 81 13.89 1.57 -9.67
CA ARG A 81 14.89 1.22 -8.65
C ARG A 81 14.50 1.85 -7.31
N PRO A 82 14.62 1.15 -6.18
CA PRO A 82 14.17 1.64 -4.87
C PRO A 82 14.77 2.99 -4.45
N THR A 83 15.99 3.29 -4.91
CA THR A 83 16.70 4.53 -4.58
C THR A 83 16.40 5.69 -5.53
N THR A 84 15.52 5.50 -6.52
CA THR A 84 15.18 6.56 -7.48
C THR A 84 14.20 7.54 -6.85
N LEU A 85 14.63 8.77 -6.63
CA LEU A 85 13.75 9.87 -6.23
C LEU A 85 12.95 10.34 -7.45
N TRP A 86 11.71 9.88 -7.57
CA TRP A 86 10.78 10.30 -8.64
C TRP A 86 9.77 11.35 -8.19
N ARG A 87 9.44 11.38 -6.89
CA ARG A 87 8.57 12.38 -6.26
C ARG A 87 9.33 13.68 -6.07
N TRP A 88 9.19 14.59 -7.03
CA TRP A 88 9.81 15.91 -7.00
C TRP A 88 8.75 16.99 -6.82
N ALA A 89 9.14 18.13 -6.24
CA ALA A 89 8.22 19.25 -5.96
C ALA A 89 7.36 19.66 -7.17
N ARG A 90 7.95 19.68 -8.38
CA ARG A 90 7.21 20.00 -9.62
C ARG A 90 6.20 18.93 -10.04
N VAL A 91 6.48 17.66 -9.74
CA VAL A 91 5.58 16.53 -10.03
C VAL A 91 4.42 16.58 -9.04
N GLU A 92 4.71 16.72 -7.75
CA GLU A 92 3.68 16.87 -6.71
C GLU A 92 2.79 18.07 -6.99
N GLN A 93 3.36 19.23 -7.36
CA GLN A 93 2.57 20.40 -7.73
C GLN A 93 1.64 20.15 -8.93
N ALA A 94 2.10 19.42 -9.95
CA ALA A 94 1.28 19.05 -11.10
C ALA A 94 0.08 18.18 -10.65
N PHE A 95 0.35 17.15 -9.84
CA PHE A 95 -0.69 16.27 -9.28
C PHE A 95 -1.67 17.04 -8.40
N ASP A 96 -1.18 17.88 -7.48
CA ASP A 96 -2.01 18.67 -6.56
C ASP A 96 -2.88 19.70 -7.28
N SER A 97 -2.44 20.18 -8.46
CA SER A 97 -3.18 21.15 -9.27
C SER A 97 -4.17 20.52 -10.25
N ALA A 98 -4.11 19.21 -10.48
CA ALA A 98 -4.88 18.55 -11.51
C ALA A 98 -6.31 18.25 -11.04
N ASP A 99 -7.31 18.71 -11.79
CA ASP A 99 -8.72 18.36 -11.53
C ASP A 99 -9.00 16.87 -11.76
N GLN A 100 -8.25 16.24 -12.68
CA GLN A 100 -8.41 14.84 -13.06
C GLN A 100 -7.06 14.18 -13.32
N VAL A 101 -6.96 12.90 -12.97
CA VAL A 101 -5.80 12.05 -13.25
C VAL A 101 -6.22 10.92 -14.18
N TRP A 102 -5.56 10.86 -15.34
CA TRP A 102 -5.75 9.81 -16.33
C TRP A 102 -4.52 8.91 -16.33
N LEU A 103 -4.74 7.59 -16.29
CA LEU A 103 -3.69 6.58 -16.34
C LEU A 103 -3.76 5.85 -17.68
N GLU A 104 -2.61 5.34 -18.14
CA GLU A 104 -2.52 4.51 -19.34
C GLU A 104 -3.44 3.28 -19.26
N ILE A 105 -3.56 2.71 -18.06
CA ILE A 105 -4.42 1.56 -17.77
C ILE A 105 -5.31 1.94 -16.59
N SER A 106 -6.63 1.80 -16.77
CA SER A 106 -7.63 2.23 -15.78
C SER A 106 -7.49 1.50 -14.43
N ASN A 107 -7.04 0.24 -14.46
CA ASN A 107 -6.71 -0.52 -13.26
C ASN A 107 -5.38 -1.28 -13.46
N PRO A 108 -4.24 -0.72 -13.01
CA PRO A 108 -2.94 -1.37 -13.17
C PRO A 108 -2.79 -2.66 -12.33
N GLU A 109 -3.63 -2.86 -11.33
CA GLU A 109 -3.62 -4.05 -10.47
C GLU A 109 -4.35 -5.25 -11.11
N ASP A 110 -5.17 -4.99 -12.14
CA ASP A 110 -5.87 -6.04 -12.88
C ASP A 110 -4.97 -6.65 -13.95
N GLN A 111 -4.02 -7.49 -13.50
CA GLN A 111 -3.09 -8.19 -14.36
C GLN A 111 -3.80 -9.04 -15.44
N ALA A 112 -5.00 -9.55 -15.15
CA ALA A 112 -5.76 -10.35 -16.09
C ALA A 112 -6.26 -9.51 -17.28
N ALA A 113 -6.61 -8.23 -17.05
CA ALA A 113 -6.95 -7.30 -18.12
C ALA A 113 -5.75 -6.84 -18.95
N ILE A 114 -4.53 -6.85 -18.37
CA ILE A 114 -3.30 -6.38 -19.04
C ILE A 114 -2.73 -7.43 -20.00
N ILE A 115 -2.75 -8.72 -19.64
CA ILE A 115 -2.14 -9.80 -20.43
C ILE A 115 -2.58 -9.80 -21.91
N PRO A 116 -3.88 -9.71 -22.24
CA PRO A 116 -4.33 -9.67 -23.64
C PRO A 116 -3.77 -8.46 -24.41
N LEU A 117 -3.62 -7.31 -23.76
CA LEU A 117 -3.06 -6.11 -24.38
C LEU A 117 -1.58 -6.29 -24.69
N VAL A 118 -0.81 -6.93 -23.79
CA VAL A 118 0.61 -7.27 -24.04
C VAL A 118 0.73 -8.25 -25.21
N GLN A 119 -0.14 -9.26 -25.29
CA GLN A 119 -0.16 -10.19 -26.41
C GLN A 119 -0.47 -9.48 -27.73
N GLN A 120 -1.42 -8.55 -27.72
CA GLN A 120 -1.87 -7.85 -28.93
C GLN A 120 -0.88 -6.79 -29.42
N TYR A 121 -0.31 -6.01 -28.49
CA TYR A 121 0.49 -4.82 -28.82
C TYR A 121 1.98 -4.96 -28.51
N GLY A 122 2.36 -5.85 -27.59
CA GLY A 122 3.74 -6.03 -27.16
C GLY A 122 4.53 -7.10 -27.91
N LEU A 123 3.86 -8.12 -28.47
CA LEU A 123 4.53 -9.24 -29.15
C LEU A 123 4.62 -9.06 -30.67
N SER A 124 5.72 -9.52 -31.27
CA SER A 124 5.93 -9.54 -32.73
C SER A 124 5.65 -10.94 -33.25
N PRO A 125 4.45 -11.22 -33.79
CA PRO A 125 4.07 -12.57 -34.22
C PRO A 125 4.72 -13.01 -35.53
N ASP A 126 5.22 -12.06 -36.31
CA ASP A 126 5.65 -12.21 -37.70
C ASP A 126 7.16 -12.37 -37.86
N ARG A 127 7.95 -11.82 -36.93
CA ARG A 127 9.41 -11.79 -37.00
C ARG A 127 10.04 -11.51 -35.63
N PRO A 128 11.29 -11.97 -35.40
CA PRO A 128 12.02 -11.67 -34.18
C PRO A 128 12.50 -10.21 -34.12
N LEU A 129 12.61 -9.64 -32.91
CA LEU A 129 13.12 -8.28 -32.66
C LEU A 129 14.52 -8.09 -33.27
N SER A 130 15.39 -9.08 -33.12
CA SER A 130 16.76 -9.04 -33.64
C SER A 130 16.84 -8.80 -35.15
N SER A 131 15.81 -9.22 -35.91
CA SER A 131 15.72 -8.97 -37.35
C SER A 131 15.40 -7.51 -37.72
N LEU A 132 14.96 -6.70 -36.75
CA LEU A 132 14.58 -5.28 -36.91
C LEU A 132 15.72 -4.32 -36.56
N LEU A 133 16.80 -4.86 -36.02
CA LEU A 133 17.92 -4.13 -35.45
C LEU A 133 19.18 -4.36 -36.29
N THR A 134 20.01 -3.33 -36.39
CA THR A 134 21.38 -3.44 -36.88
C THR A 134 22.22 -4.30 -35.95
N GLU A 135 23.41 -4.72 -36.40
CA GLU A 135 24.34 -5.48 -35.56
C GLU A 135 24.75 -4.70 -34.30
N ALA A 136 24.97 -3.38 -34.43
CA ALA A 136 25.30 -2.51 -33.31
C ALA A 136 24.13 -2.40 -32.31
N GLU A 137 22.89 -2.19 -32.78
CA GLU A 137 21.70 -2.14 -31.91
C GLU A 137 21.45 -3.49 -31.21
N ASN A 138 21.70 -4.61 -31.87
CA ASN A 138 21.60 -5.94 -31.26
C ASN A 138 22.63 -6.15 -30.14
N ALA A 139 23.87 -5.66 -30.33
CA ALA A 139 24.90 -5.70 -29.30
C ALA A 139 24.49 -4.85 -28.08
N GLU A 140 24.00 -3.62 -28.31
CA GLU A 140 23.52 -2.72 -27.27
C GLU A 140 22.34 -3.32 -26.49
N LEU A 141 21.36 -3.91 -27.20
CA LEU A 141 20.25 -4.62 -26.58
C LEU A 141 20.76 -5.78 -25.70
N GLY A 142 21.78 -6.51 -26.16
CA GLY A 142 22.42 -7.59 -25.41
C GLY A 142 23.00 -7.12 -24.07
N GLU A 143 23.75 -6.01 -24.10
CA GLU A 143 24.34 -5.40 -22.90
C GLU A 143 23.26 -4.89 -21.93
N ALA A 144 22.24 -4.19 -22.45
CA ALA A 144 21.14 -3.65 -21.66
C ALA A 144 20.30 -4.75 -21.00
N ALA A 145 19.99 -5.82 -21.74
CA ALA A 145 19.23 -6.95 -21.22
C ALA A 145 20.02 -7.69 -20.11
N ALA A 146 21.33 -7.88 -20.31
CA ALA A 146 22.21 -8.47 -19.30
C ALA A 146 22.26 -7.64 -18.01
N ALA A 147 22.25 -6.30 -18.11
CA ALA A 147 22.25 -5.40 -16.96
C ALA A 147 21.00 -5.54 -16.07
N ILE A 148 19.88 -6.02 -16.62
CA ILE A 148 18.64 -6.31 -15.88
C ILE A 148 18.42 -7.80 -15.62
N GLY A 149 19.45 -8.63 -15.81
CA GLY A 149 19.40 -10.07 -15.51
C GLY A 149 18.57 -10.89 -16.50
N MET A 150 18.36 -10.39 -17.72
CA MET A 150 17.51 -11.00 -18.72
C MET A 150 18.30 -11.30 -20.01
N PRO A 151 18.30 -12.54 -20.53
CA PRO A 151 18.93 -12.84 -21.81
C PRO A 151 18.23 -12.11 -22.96
N SER A 152 18.97 -11.55 -23.91
CA SER A 152 18.40 -10.89 -25.11
C SER A 152 17.50 -11.82 -25.94
N ALA A 153 17.75 -13.13 -25.92
CA ALA A 153 16.87 -14.12 -26.54
C ALA A 153 15.43 -14.10 -25.98
N GLN A 154 15.23 -13.72 -24.72
CA GLN A 154 13.89 -13.54 -24.15
C GLN A 154 13.21 -12.26 -24.66
N MET A 155 13.98 -11.28 -25.15
CA MET A 155 13.46 -10.06 -25.77
C MET A 155 13.02 -10.26 -27.22
N ASP A 156 13.45 -11.35 -27.85
CA ASP A 156 13.32 -11.53 -29.30
C ASP A 156 11.87 -11.69 -29.79
N VAL A 157 10.95 -12.01 -28.88
CA VAL A 157 9.50 -12.15 -29.16
C VAL A 157 8.75 -10.82 -29.14
N PHE A 158 9.37 -9.73 -28.67
CA PHE A 158 8.70 -8.44 -28.51
C PHE A 158 8.79 -7.59 -29.78
N ARG A 159 7.84 -6.68 -29.94
CA ARG A 159 7.94 -5.63 -30.96
C ARG A 159 9.01 -4.61 -30.56
N PRO A 160 9.69 -3.97 -31.52
CA PRO A 160 10.41 -2.74 -31.22
C PRO A 160 9.40 -1.71 -30.74
N GLY A 161 9.74 -0.98 -29.68
CA GLY A 161 8.92 0.12 -29.18
C GLY A 161 8.85 1.29 -30.17
N TRP A 162 8.29 2.42 -29.72
CA TRP A 162 8.27 3.64 -30.52
C TRP A 162 9.71 4.10 -30.79
N ARG A 163 10.15 4.02 -32.05
CA ARG A 163 11.27 4.83 -32.53
C ARG A 163 10.75 6.26 -32.67
N VAL A 164 11.37 7.20 -31.95
CA VAL A 164 11.20 8.65 -32.16
C VAL A 164 12.17 9.09 -33.26
#